data_AF-A0A951RWV2-F1
#
_entry.id   AF-A0A951RWV2-F1
#
_cell.length_a   1.000
_cell.length_b   1.000
_cell.length_c   1.000
_cell.angle_alpha   90.00
_cell.angle_beta   90.00
_cell.angle_gamma   90.00
#
_symmetry.space_group_name_H-M   'P 1'
#
loop_
_entity.id
_entity.type
_entity.pdbx_description
1 polymer ?
#
loop_
_entity_poly.entity_id
_entity_poly.type
_entity_poly.pdbx_seq_one_letter_code
_entity_poly.pdbx_strand_id
1 'polypeptide(L)'
;MKKIIVLSLILFFSLSSHAQHTPTDSLKLLLSKEKTDTGRIKLLINMGSRFGFGQPKNDSAFWYLQQALELSKKRNYIWGEIYSRHGMANYLRNTGNYPEALKLSLENLKIDEQH
;
A
#
# COMPACT_ATOMS: atom_id res chain seq x y z
N MET A 1 -1.96 -51.26 -9.23
CA MET A 1 -3.08 -50.32 -8.98
C MET A 1 -2.96 -49.61 -7.63
N LYS A 2 -2.88 -50.31 -6.49
CA LYS A 2 -2.71 -49.66 -5.16
C LYS A 2 -1.50 -48.70 -5.06
N LYS A 3 -0.35 -49.07 -5.64
CA LYS A 3 0.86 -48.22 -5.67
C LYS A 3 0.69 -46.92 -6.47
N ILE A 4 -0.13 -46.94 -7.53
CA ILE A 4 -0.43 -45.75 -8.36
C ILE A 4 -1.36 -44.81 -7.59
N ILE A 5 -2.37 -45.34 -6.89
CA ILE A 5 -3.28 -44.56 -6.05
C ILE A 5 -2.52 -43.84 -4.93
N VAL A 6 -1.57 -44.53 -4.28
CA VAL A 6 -0.72 -43.93 -3.24
C VAL A 6 0.17 -42.82 -3.80
N LEU A 7 0.74 -43.02 -5.00
CA LEU A 7 1.56 -42.00 -5.66
C LEU A 7 0.73 -40.76 -6.04
N SER A 8 -0.50 -40.94 -6.52
CA SER A 8 -1.44 -39.87 -6.82
C SER A 8 -1.83 -39.08 -5.56
N LEU A 9 -2.04 -39.75 -4.43
CA LEU A 9 -2.35 -39.10 -3.15
C LEU A 9 -1.18 -38.24 -2.63
N ILE A 10 0.06 -38.68 -2.79
CA ILE A 10 1.25 -37.91 -2.37
C ILE A 10 1.40 -36.64 -3.22
N LEU A 11 1.12 -36.70 -4.52
CA LEU A 11 1.17 -35.55 -5.42
C LEU A 11 0.07 -34.50 -5.15
N PHE A 12 -1.08 -34.91 -4.62
CA PHE A 12 -2.13 -33.98 -4.19
C PHE A 12 -1.78 -33.23 -2.90
N PHE A 13 -0.99 -33.84 -2.00
CA PHE A 13 -0.55 -33.20 -0.77
C PHE A 13 0.59 -32.18 -0.96
N SER A 14 1.36 -32.27 -2.05
CA SER A 14 2.44 -31.31 -2.34
C SER A 14 1.96 -29.98 -2.93
N LEU A 15 0.66 -29.81 -3.21
CA LEU A 15 0.09 -28.56 -3.73
C LEU A 15 -0.18 -27.50 -2.66
N SER A 16 -0.01 -27.83 -1.38
CA SER A 16 -0.26 -26.92 -0.25
C SER A 16 0.98 -26.12 0.17
N SER A 17 1.72 -25.53 -0.77
CA SER A 17 2.80 -24.61 -0.41
C SER A 17 2.25 -23.21 -0.13
N HIS A 18 2.22 -22.80 1.14
CA HIS A 18 1.86 -21.45 1.57
C HIS A 18 3.05 -20.50 1.38
N ALA A 19 3.42 -20.22 0.14
CA ALA A 19 4.51 -19.28 -0.20
C ALA A 19 4.13 -17.79 -0.04
N GLN A 20 2.89 -17.50 0.36
CA GLN A 20 2.40 -16.14 0.52
C GLN A 20 2.71 -15.63 1.93
N HIS A 21 3.93 -15.15 2.14
CA HIS A 21 4.17 -14.22 3.25
C HIS A 21 3.40 -12.93 2.90
N THR A 22 2.41 -12.54 3.70
CA THR A 22 1.65 -11.30 3.54
C THR A 22 2.45 -10.16 4.17
N PRO A 23 3.26 -9.37 3.41
CA PRO A 23 3.98 -8.22 3.96
C PRO A 23 3.07 -7.21 4.68
N THR A 24 1.77 -7.27 4.41
CA THR A 24 0.72 -6.53 5.08
C THR A 24 0.68 -6.73 6.59
N ASP A 25 0.79 -7.98 7.05
CA ASP A 25 0.68 -8.29 8.48
C ASP A 25 1.92 -7.80 9.24
N SER A 26 3.08 -7.89 8.58
CA SER A 26 4.31 -7.27 9.06
C SER A 26 4.19 -5.75 9.17
N LEU A 27 3.62 -5.07 8.16
CA LEU A 27 3.46 -3.61 8.20
C LEU A 27 2.46 -3.14 9.25
N LYS A 28 1.34 -3.85 9.47
CA LYS A 28 0.39 -3.55 10.55
C LYS A 28 1.05 -3.69 11.93
N LEU A 29 1.86 -4.72 12.12
CA LEU A 29 2.62 -4.92 13.37
C LEU A 29 3.68 -3.83 13.58
N LEU A 30 4.38 -3.42 12.51
CA LEU A 30 5.33 -2.31 12.59
C LEU A 30 4.62 -1.00 12.95
N LEU A 31 3.44 -0.75 12.36
CA LEU A 31 2.66 0.46 12.64
C LEU A 31 2.15 0.51 14.10
N SER A 32 1.85 -0.63 14.72
CA SER A 32 1.45 -0.67 16.13
C SER A 32 2.62 -0.44 17.10
N LYS A 33 3.84 -0.76 16.67
CA LYS A 33 5.08 -0.57 17.47
C LYS A 33 5.73 0.79 17.26
N GLU A 34 5.44 1.46 16.13
CA GLU A 34 6.06 2.72 15.76
C GLU A 34 5.58 3.87 16.65
N LYS A 35 6.55 4.57 17.25
CA LYS A 35 6.32 5.64 18.24
C LYS A 35 6.45 7.03 17.63
N THR A 36 7.16 7.17 16.52
CA THR A 36 7.38 8.46 15.86
C THR A 36 6.31 8.72 14.82
N ASP A 37 5.77 9.94 14.78
CA ASP A 37 4.77 10.28 13.78
C ASP A 37 5.32 10.19 12.35
N THR A 38 6.58 10.56 12.15
CA THR A 38 7.27 10.41 10.85
C THR A 38 7.41 8.95 10.43
N GLY A 39 7.70 8.04 11.38
CA GLY A 39 7.73 6.60 11.11
C GLY A 39 6.34 6.08 10.75
N ARG A 40 5.30 6.51 11.49
CA ARG A 40 3.90 6.14 11.22
C ARG A 40 3.47 6.59 9.83
N ILE A 41 3.78 7.83 9.45
CA ILE A 41 3.52 8.38 8.11
C ILE A 41 4.17 7.50 7.04
N LYS A 42 5.46 7.19 7.18
CA LYS A 42 6.18 6.34 6.21
C LYS A 42 5.57 4.95 6.10
N LEU A 43 5.17 4.34 7.22
CA LEU A 43 4.52 3.03 7.22
C LEU A 43 3.15 3.08 6.53
N LEU A 44 2.34 4.10 6.81
CA LEU A 44 1.03 4.30 6.15
C LEU A 44 1.18 4.49 4.63
N ILE A 45 2.16 5.28 4.17
CA ILE A 45 2.46 5.45 2.74
C ILE A 45 2.88 4.11 2.12
N ASN A 46 3.73 3.34 2.80
CA ASN A 46 4.16 2.02 2.34
C ASN A 46 2.99 1.04 2.23
N MET A 47 2.08 1.03 3.20
CA MET A 47 0.86 0.22 3.14
C MET A 47 0.02 0.63 1.94
N GLY A 48 -0.31 1.92 1.83
CA GLY A 48 -1.09 2.46 0.72
C GLY A 48 -0.55 2.11 -0.66
N SER A 49 0.76 2.27 -0.83
CA SER A 49 1.45 1.99 -2.09
C SER A 49 1.41 0.50 -2.45
N ARG A 50 1.71 -0.40 -1.49
CA ARG A 50 1.69 -1.84 -1.74
C ARG A 50 0.30 -2.36 -2.14
N PHE A 51 -0.75 -1.85 -1.50
CA PHE A 51 -2.11 -2.22 -1.86
C PHE A 51 -2.56 -1.65 -3.22
N GLY A 52 -2.16 -0.42 -3.54
CA GLY A 52 -2.54 0.25 -4.80
C GLY A 52 -1.87 -0.31 -6.06
N PHE A 53 -0.68 -0.90 -5.95
CA PHE A 53 0.03 -1.50 -7.09
C PHE A 53 -0.30 -2.99 -7.32
N GLY A 54 -0.50 -3.76 -6.25
CA GLY A 54 -0.74 -5.21 -6.35
C GLY A 54 -2.21 -5.62 -6.50
N GLN A 55 -3.14 -4.75 -6.09
CA GLN A 55 -4.58 -5.06 -6.06
C GLN A 55 -5.39 -3.83 -6.48
N PRO A 56 -5.55 -3.57 -7.78
CA PRO A 56 -6.43 -2.50 -8.24
C PRO A 56 -7.83 -2.74 -7.65
N LYS A 57 -8.34 -1.74 -6.89
CA LYS A 57 -9.58 -1.76 -6.07
C LYS A 57 -9.48 -2.26 -4.62
N ASN A 58 -8.29 -2.32 -4.02
CA ASN A 58 -8.22 -2.43 -2.57
C ASN A 58 -8.47 -1.06 -1.93
N ASP A 59 -9.69 -0.80 -1.47
CA ASP A 59 -10.10 0.47 -0.86
C ASP A 59 -9.26 0.85 0.37
N SER A 60 -8.63 -0.14 1.01
CA SER A 60 -7.70 0.10 2.12
C SER A 60 -6.48 0.92 1.67
N ALA A 61 -6.06 0.81 0.41
CA ALA A 61 -4.91 1.53 -0.13
C ALA A 61 -5.08 3.05 0.02
N PHE A 62 -6.22 3.55 -0.46
CA PHE A 62 -6.54 4.97 -0.42
C PHE A 62 -6.72 5.46 1.02
N TRP A 63 -7.36 4.66 1.87
CA TRP A 63 -7.55 4.97 3.29
C TRP A 63 -6.22 5.14 4.05
N TYR A 64 -5.23 4.28 3.81
CA TYR A 64 -3.90 4.43 4.43
C TYR A 64 -3.18 5.70 3.97
N LEU A 65 -3.28 6.04 2.68
CA LEU A 65 -2.67 7.25 2.13
C LEU A 65 -3.33 8.52 2.66
N GLN A 66 -4.65 8.50 2.85
CA GLN A 66 -5.38 9.62 3.43
C GLN A 66 -4.94 9.89 4.88
N GLN A 67 -4.82 8.84 5.70
CA GLN A 67 -4.29 8.99 7.06
C GLN A 67 -2.85 9.50 7.08
N ALA A 68 -2.01 9.04 6.15
CA ALA A 68 -0.65 9.55 6.03
C ALA A 68 -0.65 11.05 5.68
N LEU A 69 -1.53 11.49 4.77
CA LEU A 69 -1.66 12.90 4.38
C LEU A 69 -2.13 13.77 5.56
N GLU A 70 -3.16 13.33 6.28
CA GLU A 70 -3.69 14.05 7.45
C GLU A 70 -2.65 14.19 8.56
N LEU A 71 -1.94 13.10 8.87
CA LEU A 71 -0.86 13.11 9.87
C LEU A 71 0.32 13.96 9.42
N SER A 72 0.66 13.94 8.12
CA SER A 72 1.73 14.77 7.55
C SER A 72 1.42 16.26 7.68
N LYS A 73 0.18 16.67 7.33
CA LYS A 73 -0.30 18.05 7.50
C LYS A 73 -0.24 18.49 8.96
N LYS A 74 -0.73 17.65 9.88
CA LYS A 74 -0.70 17.93 11.33
C LYS A 74 0.72 18.14 11.86
N ARG A 75 1.72 17.53 11.23
CA ARG A 75 3.13 17.60 11.63
C ARG A 75 3.98 18.51 10.75
N ASN A 76 3.37 19.23 9.80
CA ASN A 76 4.07 20.05 8.81
C ASN A 76 5.17 19.26 8.07
N TYR A 77 4.92 17.97 7.81
CA TYR A 77 5.89 17.10 7.14
C TYR A 77 5.61 17.07 5.63
N ILE A 78 6.14 18.07 4.92
CA ILE A 78 5.90 18.33 3.50
C ILE A 78 6.15 17.08 2.63
N TRP A 79 7.26 16.37 2.85
CA TRP A 79 7.57 15.15 2.12
C TRP A 79 6.51 14.06 2.33
N GLY A 80 5.98 13.93 3.54
CA GLY A 80 4.89 13.00 3.83
C GLY A 80 3.62 13.36 3.07
N GLU A 81 3.32 14.64 2.89
CA GLU A 81 2.20 15.09 2.08
C GLU A 81 2.38 14.76 0.60
N ILE A 82 3.57 15.07 0.05
CA ILE A 82 3.91 14.81 -1.36
C ILE A 82 3.77 13.33 -1.68
N TYR A 83 4.40 12.46 -0.88
CA TYR A 83 4.35 11.01 -1.09
C TYR A 83 2.95 10.43 -0.89
N SER A 84 2.18 10.95 0.07
CA SER A 84 0.78 10.53 0.26
C SER A 84 -0.08 10.87 -0.95
N ARG A 85 -0.04 12.13 -1.43
CA ARG A 85 -0.79 12.57 -2.63
C ARG A 85 -0.33 11.82 -3.88
N HIS A 86 0.97 11.55 -4.02
CA HIS A 86 1.50 10.76 -5.12
C HIS A 86 0.92 9.33 -5.14
N GLY A 87 0.89 8.67 -3.97
CA GLY A 87 0.25 7.37 -3.84
C GLY A 87 -1.25 7.40 -4.19
N MET A 88 -1.97 8.45 -3.76
CA MET A 88 -3.39 8.62 -4.05
C MET A 88 -3.64 8.83 -5.54
N ALA A 89 -2.84 9.67 -6.19
CA ALA A 89 -2.91 9.90 -7.63
C ALA A 89 -2.67 8.60 -8.42
N ASN A 90 -1.70 7.78 -8.01
CA ASN A 90 -1.47 6.48 -8.63
C ASN A 90 -2.66 5.54 -8.45
N TYR A 91 -3.26 5.46 -7.25
CA TYR A 91 -4.45 4.67 -7.01
C TYR A 91 -5.63 5.13 -7.88
N LEU A 92 -5.87 6.43 -7.94
CA LEU A 92 -6.95 7.03 -8.75
C LEU A 92 -6.73 6.78 -10.24
N ARG A 93 -5.49 6.91 -10.74
CA ARG A 93 -5.14 6.55 -12.12
C ARG A 93 -5.42 5.07 -12.41
N ASN A 94 -5.06 4.18 -11.50
CA ASN A 94 -5.26 2.73 -11.64
C ASN A 94 -6.75 2.33 -11.54
N THR A 95 -7.57 3.14 -10.88
CA THR A 95 -9.03 2.92 -10.74
C THR A 95 -9.86 3.69 -11.76
N GLY A 96 -9.20 4.42 -12.68
CA GLY A 96 -9.85 5.14 -13.78
C GLY A 96 -10.29 6.57 -13.48
N ASN A 97 -10.06 7.07 -12.27
CA ASN A 97 -10.34 8.47 -11.92
C ASN A 97 -9.15 9.37 -12.29
N TYR A 98 -8.92 9.52 -13.59
CA TYR A 98 -7.85 10.37 -14.14
C TYR A 98 -7.98 11.86 -13.76
N PRO A 99 -9.17 12.48 -13.73
CA PRO A 99 -9.30 13.89 -13.35
C PRO A 99 -8.78 14.19 -11.95
N GLU A 100 -9.18 13.41 -10.94
CA GLU A 100 -8.71 13.63 -9.57
C GLU A 100 -7.22 13.27 -9.43
N ALA A 101 -6.74 12.24 -10.14
CA ALA A 101 -5.32 11.91 -10.19
C ALA A 101 -4.46 13.07 -10.74
N LEU A 102 -4.93 13.74 -11.81
CA LEU A 102 -4.25 14.88 -12.39
C LEU A 102 -4.24 16.06 -11.41
N LYS A 103 -5.37 16.36 -10.78
CA LYS A 103 -5.48 17.43 -9.78
C LYS A 103 -4.48 17.23 -8.63
N LEU A 104 -4.43 16.04 -8.03
CA LEU A 104 -3.47 15.75 -6.96
C LEU A 104 -2.00 15.84 -7.42
N SER A 105 -1.73 15.47 -8.66
CA SER A 105 -0.39 15.58 -9.24
C SER A 105 0.04 17.04 -9.45
N LEU A 106 -0.88 17.90 -9.89
CA LEU A 106 -0.64 19.34 -10.04
C LEU A 106 -0.48 20.04 -8.70
N GLU A 107 -1.25 19.65 -7.67
CA GLU A 107 -1.06 20.14 -6.31
C GLU A 107 0.33 19.82 -5.77
N ASN A 108 0.83 18.59 -6.03
CA ASN A 108 2.20 18.21 -5.67
C ASN A 108 3.25 19.03 -6.42
N LEU A 109 3.09 19.19 -7.74
CA LEU A 109 4.03 19.97 -8.55
C LEU A 109 4.20 21.40 -8.00
N LYS A 110 3.08 22.06 -7.64
CA LYS A 110 3.11 23.40 -7.07
C LYS A 110 3.86 23.47 -5.73
N ILE A 111 3.76 22.42 -4.91
CA ILE A 111 4.46 22.35 -3.62
C ILE A 111 5.96 22.13 -3.85
N ASP A 112 6.31 21.24 -4.77
CA ASP A 112 7.71 20.99 -5.16
C ASP A 112 8.37 22.23 -5.77
N GLU A 113 7.62 23.10 -6.46
CA GLU A 113 8.13 24.38 -6.98
C GLU A 113 8.39 25.43 -5.89
N GLN A 114 7.82 25.27 -4.69
CA GLN A 114 7.94 26.22 -3.58
C GLN A 114 9.05 25.87 -2.58
N HIS A 115 9.70 24.71 -2.76
CA HIS A 115 10.69 24.15 -1.83
C HIS A 115 11.96 23.73 -2.56
#